data_AF-A0A6G2IGT4-F1
#
_entry.id   AF-A0A6G2IGT4-F1
#
_cell.length_a   1.000
_cell.length_b   1.000
_cell.length_c   1.000
_cell.angle_alpha   90.00
_cell.angle_beta   90.00
_cell.angle_gamma   90.00
#
_symmetry.space_group_name_H-M   'P 1'
#
loop_
_entity.id
_entity.type
_entity.pdbx_description
1 polymer ?
#
loop_
_entity_poly.entity_id
_entity_poly.type
_entity_poly.pdbx_seq_one_letter_code
_entity_poly.pdbx_strand_id
1 'polypeptide(L)'
;MSTMDTRAMLSEIEGHLLLAATREQGRRAAAQFSAPLDWLTDCQRKEVERRFEEQYLELARASWQRTAERALQMRGEYEEIYRGLRRRLLAGWLLTCAVTLALAALVPAFG
;
A
#
# COMPACT_ATOMS: atom_id res chain seq x y z
N MET A 1 -6.83 -16.70 16.03
CA MET A 1 -6.08 -15.59 15.42
C MET A 1 -6.52 -15.50 13.97
N SER A 2 -7.20 -14.43 13.59
CA SER A 2 -7.94 -14.36 12.32
C SER A 2 -7.00 -13.97 11.18
N THR A 3 -7.29 -14.35 9.93
CA THR A 3 -6.42 -14.06 8.77
C THR A 3 -6.19 -12.56 8.52
N MET A 4 -7.10 -11.72 9.04
CA MET A 4 -6.97 -10.25 9.08
C MET A 4 -5.88 -9.78 10.05
N ASP A 5 -5.73 -10.42 11.21
CA ASP A 5 -4.69 -10.07 12.19
C ASP A 5 -3.29 -10.36 11.63
N THR A 6 -3.13 -11.48 10.90
CA THR A 6 -1.86 -11.85 10.28
C THR A 6 -1.44 -10.85 9.20
N ARG A 7 -2.39 -10.33 8.41
CA ARG A 7 -2.11 -9.32 7.38
C ARG A 7 -1.72 -7.97 7.98
N ALA A 8 -2.39 -7.55 9.05
CA ALA A 8 -2.06 -6.32 9.75
C ALA A 8 -0.64 -6.39 10.35
N MET A 9 -0.33 -7.49 11.04
CA MET A 9 0.98 -7.73 11.62
C MET A 9 2.10 -7.80 10.57
N LEU A 10 1.85 -8.46 9.43
CA LEU A 10 2.81 -8.51 8.32
C LEU A 10 3.07 -7.11 7.75
N SER A 11 2.02 -6.32 7.52
CA SER A 11 2.16 -4.94 7.01
C SER A 11 2.96 -4.04 7.97
N GLU A 12 2.79 -4.21 9.27
CA GLU A 12 3.54 -3.47 10.28
C GLU A 12 5.03 -3.85 10.28
N ILE A 13 5.32 -5.15 10.22
CA ILE A 13 6.69 -5.66 10.13
C ILE A 13 7.36 -5.17 8.84
N GLU A 14 6.69 -5.27 7.68
CA GLU A 14 7.20 -4.77 6.40
C GLU A 14 7.50 -3.27 6.47
N GLY A 15 6.62 -2.47 7.08
CA GLY A 15 6.85 -1.04 7.29
C GLY A 15 8.07 -0.75 8.15
N HIS A 16 8.24 -1.50 9.24
CA HIS A 16 9.43 -1.39 10.09
C HIS A 16 10.72 -1.78 9.36
N LEU A 17 10.70 -2.87 8.59
CA LEU A 17 11.85 -3.33 7.81
C LEU A 17 12.25 -2.33 6.72
N LEU A 18 11.27 -1.76 6.00
CA LEU A 18 11.51 -0.73 5.00
C LEU A 18 12.15 0.52 5.61
N LEU A 19 11.65 0.97 6.77
CA LEU A 19 12.20 2.13 7.47
C LEU A 19 13.64 1.86 7.96
N ALA A 20 13.89 0.67 8.51
CA ALA A 20 15.22 0.27 8.96
C ALA A 20 16.22 0.20 7.81
N ALA A 21 15.83 -0.42 6.68
CA ALA A 21 16.66 -0.52 5.49
C ALA A 21 16.99 0.87 4.91
N THR A 22 16.04 1.80 4.92
CA THR A 22 16.23 3.13 4.34
C THR A 22 17.14 4.01 5.18
N ARG A 23 17.09 3.88 6.51
CA ARG A 23 18.09 4.52 7.40
C ARG A 23 19.49 4.00 7.13
N GLU A 24 19.65 2.69 6.98
CA GLU A 24 20.95 2.10 6.65
C GLU A 24 21.49 2.60 5.30
N GLN A 25 20.62 2.68 4.29
CA GLN A 25 20.98 3.26 2.99
C GLN A 25 21.36 4.73 3.09
N GLY A 26 20.60 5.53 3.85
CA GLY A 26 20.88 6.95 4.08
C GLY A 26 22.26 7.17 4.72
N ARG A 27 22.60 6.39 5.75
CA ARG A 27 23.94 6.44 6.38
C ARG A 27 25.06 6.06 5.42
N ARG A 28 24.88 5.02 4.62
CA ARG A 28 25.88 4.61 3.61
C ARG A 28 26.06 5.66 2.53
N ALA A 29 24.97 6.22 2.04
CA ALA A 29 24.99 7.28 1.03
C ALA A 29 25.64 8.56 1.58
N ALA A 30 25.36 8.92 2.84
CA ALA A 30 26.00 10.02 3.53
C ALA A 30 27.53 9.84 3.63
N ALA A 31 27.99 8.66 4.07
CA ALA A 31 29.40 8.34 4.15
C ALA A 31 30.08 8.34 2.77
N GLN A 32 29.41 7.81 1.74
CA GLN A 32 29.93 7.82 0.37
C GLN A 32 29.99 9.24 -0.22
N PHE A 33 29.03 10.10 0.11
CA PHE A 33 28.99 11.50 -0.30
C PHE A 33 30.07 12.32 0.41
N SER A 34 30.32 12.05 1.70
CA SER A 34 31.33 12.77 2.47
C SER A 34 32.75 12.30 2.14
N ALA A 35 32.94 11.03 1.76
CA ALA A 35 34.26 10.42 1.56
C ALA A 35 35.23 11.22 0.66
N PRO A 36 34.82 11.84 -0.46
CA PRO A 36 35.71 12.66 -1.30
C PRO A 36 36.04 14.05 -0.73
N LEU A 37 35.37 14.48 0.34
CA LEU A 37 35.52 15.81 0.95
C LEU A 37 36.63 15.80 2.00
N ASP A 38 37.86 15.49 1.59
CA ASP A 38 39.03 15.30 2.48
C ASP A 38 39.47 16.59 3.20
N TRP A 39 38.99 17.74 2.75
CA TRP A 39 39.24 19.05 3.36
C TRP A 39 38.32 19.34 4.57
N LEU A 40 37.32 18.50 4.83
CA LEU A 40 36.44 18.64 5.99
C LEU A 40 37.08 18.01 7.23
N THR A 41 37.03 18.75 8.35
CA THR A 41 37.32 18.19 9.67
C THR A 41 36.26 17.14 10.06
N ASP A 42 36.61 16.22 10.96
CA ASP A 42 35.70 15.16 11.43
C ASP A 42 34.35 15.69 11.95
N CYS A 43 34.36 16.84 12.64
CA CYS A 43 33.13 17.48 13.11
C CYS A 43 32.25 17.99 11.96
N GLN A 44 32.86 18.59 10.93
CA GLN A 44 32.13 19.07 9.76
C GLN A 44 31.61 17.92 8.90
N ARG A 45 32.40 16.84 8.76
CA ARG A 45 32.01 15.61 8.07
C ARG A 45 30.76 14.99 8.71
N LYS A 46 30.76 14.83 10.04
CA LYS A 46 29.61 14.29 10.79
C LYS A 46 28.35 15.17 10.65
N GLU A 47 28.50 16.49 10.64
CA GLU A 47 27.36 17.39 10.43
C GLU A 47 26.77 17.25 9.03
N VAL A 48 27.63 17.19 7.99
CA VAL A 48 27.20 16.96 6.60
C VAL A 48 26.49 15.62 6.45
N GLU A 49 27.06 14.56 7.04
CA GLU A 49 26.46 13.22 7.01
C GLU A 49 25.08 13.19 7.66
N ARG A 50 24.93 13.84 8.83
CA ARG A 50 23.64 13.94 9.52
C ARG A 50 22.59 14.67 8.69
N ARG A 51 22.95 15.83 8.12
CA ARG A 51 22.03 16.61 7.26
C ARG A 51 21.65 15.85 5.99
N PHE A 52 22.59 15.12 5.41
CA PHE A 52 22.34 14.29 4.25
C PHE A 52 21.38 13.15 4.58
N GLU A 53 21.59 12.45 5.71
CA GLU A 53 20.69 11.38 6.16
C GLU A 53 19.25 11.89 6.38
N GLU A 54 19.10 13.05 7.04
CA GLU A 54 17.80 13.70 7.24
C GLU A 54 17.09 13.98 5.91
N GLN A 55 17.79 14.63 4.96
CA GLN A 55 17.23 14.93 3.64
C GLN A 55 16.92 13.66 2.82
N TYR A 56 17.77 12.65 2.90
CA TYR A 56 17.56 11.37 2.23
C TYR A 56 16.30 10.67 2.73
N LEU A 57 16.07 10.68 4.06
CA LEU A 57 14.87 10.10 4.66
C LEU A 57 13.60 10.86 4.29
N GLU A 58 13.65 12.19 4.24
CA GLU A 58 12.52 13.02 3.78
C GLU A 58 12.17 12.73 2.32
N LEU A 59 13.19 12.67 1.45
CA LEU A 59 13.00 12.37 0.03
C LEU A 59 12.43 10.96 -0.19
N ALA A 60 12.97 9.96 0.53
CA ALA A 60 12.48 8.60 0.49
C ALA A 60 11.02 8.53 0.92
N ARG A 61 10.66 9.18 2.04
CA ARG A 61 9.27 9.27 2.52
C ARG A 61 8.34 9.90 1.48
N ALA A 62 8.73 11.03 0.90
CA ALA A 62 7.93 11.70 -0.14
C ALA A 62 7.79 10.86 -1.42
N SER A 63 8.80 10.04 -1.75
CA SER A 63 8.74 9.12 -2.89
C SER A 63 7.76 7.96 -2.64
N TRP A 64 7.76 7.40 -1.42
CA TRP A 64 6.83 6.34 -1.03
C TRP A 64 5.40 6.84 -0.94
N GLN A 65 5.17 8.04 -0.38
CA GLN A 65 3.84 8.66 -0.35
C GLN A 65 3.28 8.83 -1.75
N ARG A 66 4.07 9.40 -2.68
CA ARG A 66 3.66 9.53 -4.08
C ARG A 66 3.39 8.18 -4.75
N THR A 67 4.20 7.16 -4.46
CA THR A 67 4.01 5.82 -5.02
C THR A 67 2.76 5.16 -4.46
N ALA A 68 2.50 5.32 -3.16
CA ALA A 68 1.32 4.83 -2.49
C ALA A 68 0.06 5.53 -3.03
N GLU A 69 0.08 6.86 -3.13
CA GLU A 69 -1.00 7.66 -3.75
C GLU A 69 -1.26 7.22 -5.19
N ARG A 70 -0.22 7.02 -6.00
CA ARG A 70 -0.37 6.55 -7.39
C ARG A 70 -0.91 5.12 -7.46
N ALA A 71 -0.47 4.23 -6.56
CA ALA A 71 -1.01 2.88 -6.45
C ALA A 71 -2.48 2.86 -5.98
N LEU A 72 -2.85 3.80 -5.11
CA LEU A 72 -4.22 4.05 -4.67
C LEU A 72 -5.08 4.66 -5.78
N GLN A 73 -4.56 5.58 -6.58
CA GLN A 73 -5.24 6.12 -7.75
C GLN A 73 -5.50 5.03 -8.79
N MET A 74 -4.49 4.19 -9.05
CA MET A 74 -4.67 2.98 -9.86
C MET A 74 -5.75 2.07 -9.28
N ARG A 75 -5.76 1.82 -7.95
CA ARG A 75 -6.77 0.97 -7.28
C ARG A 75 -8.17 1.61 -7.18
N GLY A 76 -8.27 2.92 -7.09
CA GLY A 76 -9.53 3.65 -6.99
C GLY A 76 -10.35 3.53 -8.27
N GLU A 77 -9.68 3.58 -9.42
CA GLU A 77 -10.28 3.28 -10.73
C GLU A 77 -10.82 1.83 -10.79
N TYR A 78 -10.19 0.87 -10.10
CA TYR A 78 -10.71 -0.51 -10.01
C TYR A 78 -11.91 -0.66 -9.07
N GLU A 79 -12.00 0.13 -7.99
CA GLU A 79 -13.03 -0.06 -6.96
C GLU A 79 -14.42 0.39 -7.44
N GLU A 80 -14.48 1.42 -8.30
CA GLU A 80 -15.73 1.82 -8.97
C GLU A 80 -16.21 0.76 -9.97
N ILE A 81 -15.28 0.22 -10.78
CA ILE A 81 -15.58 -0.86 -11.74
C ILE A 81 -16.05 -2.12 -10.99
N TYR A 82 -15.40 -2.47 -9.88
CA TYR A 82 -15.76 -3.63 -9.07
C TYR A 82 -17.13 -3.47 -8.38
N ARG A 83 -17.46 -2.25 -7.90
CA ARG A 83 -18.81 -1.93 -7.38
C ARG A 83 -19.87 -2.02 -8.47
N GLY A 84 -19.55 -1.66 -9.71
CA GLY A 84 -20.45 -1.86 -10.86
C GLY A 84 -20.68 -3.34 -11.16
N LEU A 85 -19.61 -4.13 -11.23
CA LEU A 85 -19.68 -5.56 -11.53
C LEU A 85 -20.39 -6.36 -10.43
N ARG A 86 -20.09 -6.05 -9.16
CA ARG A 86 -20.76 -6.65 -7.99
C ARG A 86 -22.26 -6.34 -7.96
N ARG A 87 -22.67 -5.12 -8.31
CA ARG A 87 -24.09 -4.76 -8.43
C ARG A 87 -24.79 -5.57 -9.52
N ARG A 88 -24.16 -5.75 -10.68
CA ARG A 88 -24.72 -6.56 -11.79
C ARG A 88 -24.85 -8.03 -11.40
N LEU A 89 -23.84 -8.59 -10.73
CA LEU A 89 -23.88 -9.97 -10.23
C LEU A 89 -24.96 -10.18 -9.18
N LEU A 90 -25.08 -9.25 -8.21
CA LEU A 90 -26.14 -9.31 -7.19
C LEU A 90 -27.53 -9.14 -7.81
N ALA A 91 -27.70 -8.23 -8.77
CA ALA A 91 -28.96 -8.07 -9.49
C ALA A 91 -29.34 -9.32 -10.28
N GLY A 92 -28.38 -9.93 -10.97
CA GLY A 92 -28.59 -11.20 -11.68
C GLY A 92 -28.97 -12.34 -10.73
N TRP A 93 -28.28 -12.45 -9.59
CA TRP A 93 -28.62 -13.42 -8.54
C TRP A 93 -30.01 -13.21 -7.98
N LEU A 94 -30.37 -11.97 -7.63
CA LEU A 94 -31.69 -11.63 -7.11
C LEU A 94 -32.80 -11.92 -8.13
N LEU A 95 -32.59 -11.57 -9.40
CA LEU A 95 -33.52 -11.91 -10.48
C LEU A 95 -33.67 -13.43 -10.64
N THR A 96 -32.57 -14.17 -10.58
CA THR A 96 -32.59 -15.63 -10.68
C THR A 96 -33.37 -16.24 -9.52
N CYS A 97 -33.12 -15.78 -8.27
CA CYS A 97 -33.91 -16.20 -7.11
C CYS A 97 -35.40 -15.80 -7.23
N ALA A 98 -35.71 -14.61 -7.75
CA ALA A 98 -37.09 -14.19 -7.93
C ALA A 98 -37.82 -15.05 -8.95
N VAL A 99 -37.17 -15.39 -10.07
CA VAL A 99 -37.72 -16.27 -11.10
C VAL A 99 -37.90 -17.70 -10.58
N THR A 100 -36.92 -18.25 -9.85
CA THR A 100 -37.03 -19.60 -9.28
C THR A 100 -38.13 -19.67 -8.22
N LEU A 101 -38.28 -18.65 -7.37
CA LEU A 101 -39.37 -18.56 -6.41
C LEU A 101 -40.74 -18.42 -7.10
N ALA A 102 -40.83 -17.62 -8.16
CA ALA A 102 -42.07 -17.46 -8.93
C ALA A 102 -42.48 -18.76 -9.61
N LEU A 103 -41.54 -19.49 -10.23
CA LEU A 103 -41.80 -20.82 -10.80
C LEU A 103 -42.20 -21.82 -9.72
N ALA A 104 -41.49 -21.85 -8.59
CA ALA A 104 -41.81 -22.75 -7.48
C ALA A 104 -43.18 -22.47 -6.86
N ALA A 105 -43.64 -21.20 -6.86
CA ALA A 105 -44.97 -20.81 -6.40
C ALA A 105 -46.08 -21.12 -7.43
N LEU A 106 -45.73 -21.24 -8.72
CA LEU A 106 -46.67 -21.63 -9.77
C LEU A 106 -46.97 -23.13 -9.75
N VAL A 107 -45.99 -23.96 -9.36
CA VAL A 107 -46.14 -25.42 -9.24
C VAL A 107 -47.31 -25.85 -8.30
N PRO A 108 -47.48 -25.30 -7.08
CA PRO A 108 -48.62 -25.64 -6.23
C PRO A 108 -49.95 -25.04 -6.68
N ALA A 109 -49.95 -24.09 -7.63
CA ALA A 109 -51.19 -23.53 -8.19
C ALA A 109 -51.79 -24.39 -9.33
N PHE A 110 -51.02 -25.33 -9.86
CA PHE A 110 -51.42 -26.25 -10.94
C PHE A 110 -51.45 -27.73 -10.51
N GLY A 111 -51.28 -28.02 -9.21
CA GLY A 111 -51.26 -29.38 -8.64
C GLY A 111 -52.50 -29.72 -7.81
#